data_AF-A0A9P6ZL28-F1
#
_entry.id   AF-A0A9P6ZL28-F1
#
_cell.length_a   1.000
_cell.length_b   1.000
_cell.length_c   1.000
_cell.angle_alpha   90.00
_cell.angle_beta   90.00
_cell.angle_gamma   90.00
#
_symmetry.space_group_name_H-M   'P 1'
#
loop_
_entity.id
_entity.type
_entity.pdbx_description
1 polymer ?
#
loop_
_entity_poly.entity_id
_entity_poly.type
_entity_poly.pdbx_seq_one_letter_code
_entity_poly.pdbx_strand_id
1 'polypeptide(L)'
;PFASKEEWEIGDFPLCSPLSMAAIDAFLKLPLVSTSLHILHHVEMLPSGPSWKCQIIPLTHPTKYLIQLFWRDPIECLDSLFSNPLFHDKLDFVPHCVYT
;
A
#
# COMPACT_ATOMS: atom_id res chain seq x y z
N PRO A 1 -4.03 6.37 12.25
CA PRO A 1 -3.81 7.39 11.19
C PRO A 1 -2.67 8.33 11.59
N PHE A 2 -1.78 8.67 10.66
CA PHE A 2 -0.66 9.60 10.89
C PHE A 2 -1.18 11.04 10.96
N ALA A 3 -0.58 11.88 11.80
CA ALA A 3 -0.97 13.28 11.99
C ALA A 3 -0.38 14.21 10.92
N SER A 4 0.70 13.82 10.24
CA SER A 4 1.29 14.59 9.15
C SER A 4 1.99 13.72 8.09
N LYS A 5 2.38 14.36 6.97
CA LYS A 5 3.14 13.73 5.89
C LYS A 5 4.52 13.29 6.36
N GLU A 6 5.18 14.11 7.18
CA GLU A 6 6.49 13.83 7.75
C GLU A 6 6.43 12.61 8.68
N GLU A 7 5.35 12.48 9.45
CA GLU A 7 5.10 11.30 10.29
C GLU A 7 4.89 10.03 9.45
N TRP A 8 4.15 10.14 8.35
CA TRP A 8 3.97 9.04 7.40
C TRP A 8 5.29 8.62 6.74
N GLU A 9 6.13 9.57 6.31
CA GLU A 9 7.43 9.28 5.67
C GLU A 9 8.39 8.51 6.60
N ILE A 10 8.37 8.79 7.90
CA ILE A 10 9.15 8.04 8.90
C ILE A 10 8.68 6.58 9.02
N GLY A 11 7.37 6.33 8.90
CA GLY A 11 6.80 4.98 8.94
C GLY A 11 6.93 4.22 7.61
N ASP A 12 6.91 4.92 6.48
CA ASP A 12 7.02 4.35 5.13
C ASP A 12 8.47 3.98 4.76
N PHE A 13 9.45 4.79 5.20
CA PHE A 13 10.86 4.57 4.89
C PHE A 13 11.38 3.16 5.23
N PRO A 14 11.13 2.59 6.44
CA PRO A 14 11.52 1.22 6.75
C PRO A 14 10.84 0.17 5.86
N LEU A 15 9.58 0.39 5.46
CA LEU A 15 8.80 -0.55 4.65
C LEU A 15 9.29 -0.63 3.20
N CYS A 16 9.77 0.50 2.65
CA CYS A 16 10.22 0.59 1.26
C CYS A 16 11.73 0.47 1.09
N SER A 17 12.51 0.46 2.17
CA SER A 17 13.97 0.36 2.13
C SER A 17 14.46 -1.10 2.13
N PRO A 18 15.62 -1.42 1.52
CA PRO A 18 16.21 -2.76 1.54
C PRO A 18 16.92 -3.07 2.88
N LEU A 19 16.42 -2.53 4.00
CA LEU A 19 17.01 -2.74 5.31
C LEU A 19 16.63 -4.13 5.84
N SER A 20 17.58 -4.78 6.53
CA SER A 20 17.28 -5.99 7.28
C SER A 20 16.44 -5.65 8.52
N MET A 21 15.67 -6.61 9.02
CA MET A 21 14.90 -6.44 10.27
C MET A 21 15.76 -5.97 11.45
N ALA A 22 17.03 -6.41 11.51
CA ALA A 22 17.96 -5.98 12.54
C ALA A 22 18.41 -4.51 12.39
N ALA A 23 18.58 -4.04 11.15
CA ALA A 23 18.90 -2.64 10.87
C ALA A 23 17.69 -1.73 11.14
N ILE A 24 16.49 -2.20 10.84
CA ILE A 24 15.24 -1.52 11.20
C ILE A 24 15.12 -1.41 12.72
N ASP A 25 15.29 -2.51 13.45
CA ASP A 25 15.24 -2.51 14.92
C ASP A 25 16.30 -1.57 15.55
N ALA A 26 17.53 -1.54 15.02
CA ALA A 26 18.56 -0.61 15.46
C ALA A 26 18.19 0.86 15.19
N PHE A 27 17.60 1.15 14.03
CA PHE A 27 17.10 2.49 13.69
C PHE A 27 15.99 2.94 14.66
N LEU A 28 15.05 2.06 14.99
CA LEU A 28 13.93 2.34 15.89
C LEU A 28 14.34 2.55 17.35
N LYS A 29 15.48 1.98 17.75
CA LYS A 29 16.08 2.16 19.08
C LYS A 29 16.81 3.48 19.25
N LEU A 30 17.02 4.26 18.18
CA LEU A 30 17.64 5.58 18.29
C LEU A 30 16.73 6.52 19.11
N PRO A 31 17.24 7.27 20.10
CA PRO A 31 16.41 8.07 21.00
C PRO A 31 15.52 9.11 20.31
N LEU A 32 15.94 9.60 19.13
CA LEU A 32 15.15 10.51 18.30
C LEU A 32 13.95 9.79 17.65
N VAL A 33 14.09 8.52 17.27
CA VAL A 33 13.08 7.70 16.60
C VAL A 33 12.25 6.86 17.61
N SER A 34 12.82 6.56 18.77
CA SER A 34 12.11 5.84 19.84
C SER A 34 11.00 6.70 20.45
N THR A 35 11.18 8.02 20.46
CA THR A 35 10.06 8.92 20.80
C THR A 35 8.94 8.80 19.79
N SER A 36 9.23 8.46 18.53
CA SER A 36 8.28 8.23 17.44
C SER A 36 7.83 6.77 17.28
N LEU A 37 8.06 5.89 18.27
CA LEU A 37 7.60 4.49 18.26
C LEU A 37 6.07 4.35 18.11
N HIS A 38 5.31 5.37 18.53
CA HIS A 38 3.87 5.44 18.27
C HIS A 38 3.55 5.40 16.75
N ILE A 39 4.43 5.90 15.88
CA ILE A 39 4.25 5.85 14.42
C ILE A 39 4.22 4.40 13.93
N LEU A 40 5.08 3.52 14.46
CA LEU A 40 5.06 2.11 14.08
C LEU A 40 3.82 1.39 14.56
N HIS A 41 3.38 1.67 15.79
CA HIS A 41 2.10 1.17 16.25
C HIS A 41 0.96 1.63 15.31
N HIS A 42 1.06 2.84 14.76
CA HIS A 42 0.12 3.32 13.74
C HIS A 42 0.26 2.59 12.40
N VAL A 43 1.48 2.20 12.00
CA VAL A 43 1.74 1.34 10.81
C VAL A 43 1.13 -0.05 11.00
N GLU A 44 1.34 -0.68 12.15
CA GLU A 44 0.78 -2.02 12.45
C GLU A 44 -0.75 -1.99 12.56
N MET A 45 -1.33 -0.88 13.01
CA MET A 45 -2.78 -0.64 13.02
C MET A 45 -3.34 -0.23 11.65
N LEU A 46 -2.52 -0.09 10.60
CA LEU A 46 -3.06 0.21 9.28
C LEU A 46 -3.96 -0.94 8.84
N PRO A 47 -5.15 -0.65 8.28
CA PRO A 47 -5.98 -1.68 7.72
C PRO A 47 -5.18 -2.42 6.65
N SER A 48 -5.22 -3.75 6.68
CA SER A 48 -4.69 -4.55 5.59
C SER A 48 -5.35 -4.09 4.30
N GLY A 49 -4.53 -3.71 3.32
CA GLY A 49 -5.02 -3.31 2.01
C GLY A 49 -5.77 -4.43 1.30
N PRO A 50 -6.39 -4.13 0.15
CA PRO A 50 -7.16 -5.10 -0.63
C PRO A 50 -6.32 -6.34 -0.94
N SER A 51 -6.91 -7.51 -0.69
CA SER A 51 -6.22 -8.79 -0.82
C SER A 51 -5.93 -9.14 -2.27
N TRP A 52 -4.77 -9.75 -2.53
CA TRP A 52 -4.47 -10.31 -3.84
C TRP A 52 -5.31 -11.57 -4.08
N LYS A 53 -6.01 -11.60 -5.22
CA LYS A 53 -6.79 -12.74 -5.70
C LYS A 53 -6.08 -13.33 -6.93
N CYS A 54 -6.08 -14.66 -7.04
CA CYS A 54 -5.53 -15.37 -8.19
C CYS A 54 -6.64 -16.23 -8.79
N GLN A 55 -6.87 -16.09 -10.10
CA GLN A 55 -7.81 -16.91 -10.84
C GLN A 55 -7.18 -17.49 -12.09
N ILE A 56 -7.55 -18.72 -12.42
CA ILE A 56 -7.10 -19.39 -13.64
C ILE A 56 -8.09 -19.04 -14.75
N ILE A 57 -7.60 -18.43 -15.84
CA ILE A 57 -8.46 -18.10 -16.97
C ILE A 57 -8.60 -19.34 -17.87
N PRO A 58 -9.82 -19.82 -18.13
CA PRO A 58 -10.04 -20.90 -19.08
C PRO A 58 -9.75 -20.41 -20.50
N LEU A 59 -8.89 -21.12 -21.21
CA LEU A 59 -8.53 -20.81 -22.59
C LEU A 59 -9.23 -21.78 -23.54
N THR A 60 -9.79 -21.22 -24.61
CA THR A 60 -10.42 -22.00 -25.70
C THR A 60 -9.39 -22.83 -26.48
N HIS A 61 -8.13 -22.40 -26.49
CA HIS A 61 -7.03 -23.06 -27.18
C HIS A 61 -6.11 -23.74 -26.17
N PRO A 62 -5.61 -24.96 -26.46
CA PRO A 62 -4.70 -25.65 -25.56
C PRO A 62 -3.34 -24.95 -25.52
N THR A 63 -3.11 -24.17 -24.47
CA THR A 63 -1.78 -23.63 -24.15
C THR A 63 -1.02 -24.60 -23.25
N LYS A 64 0.30 -24.62 -23.40
CA LYS A 64 1.21 -25.47 -22.60
C LYS A 64 1.16 -25.13 -21.10
N TYR A 65 0.77 -23.91 -20.75
CA TYR A 65 0.71 -23.42 -19.37
C TYR A 65 -0.64 -22.73 -19.13
N LEU A 66 -1.15 -22.87 -17.90
CA LEU A 66 -2.35 -22.19 -17.43
C LEU A 66 -2.04 -20.71 -17.22
N ILE A 67 -2.93 -19.83 -17.68
CA ILE A 67 -2.83 -18.40 -17.41
C ILE A 67 -3.41 -18.11 -16.03
N GLN A 68 -2.56 -17.63 -15.13
CA GLN A 68 -2.94 -17.13 -13.82
C GLN A 68 -3.10 -15.62 -13.88
N LEU A 69 -4.32 -15.15 -13.63
CA LEU A 69 -4.63 -13.74 -13.50
C LEU A 69 -4.59 -13.36 -12.02
N PHE A 70 -3.61 -12.53 -11.68
CA PHE A 70 -3.54 -11.87 -10.38
C PHE A 70 -4.26 -10.53 -10.45
N TRP A 71 -5.22 -10.33 -9.55
CA TRP A 71 -6.03 -9.12 -9.52
C TRP A 71 -6.41 -8.78 -8.07
N ARG A 72 -6.92 -7.57 -7.84
CA ARG A 72 -7.51 -7.14 -6.57
C ARG A 72 -8.93 -6.67 -6.82
N ASP A 73 -9.76 -6.76 -5.80
CA ASP A 73 -11.12 -6.24 -5.91
C ASP A 73 -11.09 -4.72 -6.15
N PRO A 74 -11.63 -4.22 -7.26
CA PRO A 74 -11.57 -2.79 -7.56
C PRO A 74 -12.35 -1.97 -6.54
N ILE A 75 -13.41 -2.51 -5.92
CA ILE A 75 -14.20 -1.81 -4.92
C ILE A 75 -13.39 -1.68 -3.63
N GLU A 76 -12.76 -2.77 -3.16
CA GLU A 76 -11.87 -2.73 -1.99
C GLU A 76 -10.67 -1.78 -2.23
N CYS A 77 -10.16 -1.73 -3.47
CA CYS A 77 -9.09 -0.81 -3.83
C CYS A 77 -9.53 0.65 -3.75
N LEU A 78 -10.70 0.97 -4.31
CA LEU A 78 -11.24 2.34 -4.26
C LEU A 78 -11.53 2.77 -2.82
N ASP A 79 -12.14 1.91 -2.02
CA ASP A 79 -12.46 2.19 -0.61
C ASP A 79 -11.18 2.43 0.22
N SER A 80 -10.16 1.61 0.01
CA SER A 80 -8.84 1.80 0.63
C SER A 80 -8.18 3.12 0.19
N LEU A 81 -8.34 3.50 -1.08
CA LEU A 81 -7.73 4.70 -1.65
C LEU A 81 -8.46 5.97 -1.18
N PHE A 82 -9.79 5.93 -1.04
CA PHE A 82 -10.61 7.01 -0.47
C PHE A 82 -10.40 7.16 1.03
N SER A 83 -10.12 6.07 1.74
CA SER A 83 -9.82 6.09 3.16
C SER A 83 -8.44 6.68 3.48
N ASN A 84 -7.58 6.88 2.48
CA ASN A 84 -6.24 7.41 2.67
C ASN A 84 -6.21 8.95 2.55
N PRO A 85 -5.89 9.68 3.63
CA PRO A 85 -5.88 11.15 3.63
C PRO A 85 -4.94 11.78 2.59
N LEU A 86 -3.89 11.06 2.16
CA LEU A 86 -2.93 11.55 1.17
C LEU A 86 -3.54 11.78 -0.22
N PHE A 87 -4.68 11.15 -0.49
CA PHE A 87 -5.36 11.22 -1.79
C PHE A 87 -6.61 12.08 -1.77
N HIS A 88 -7.02 12.63 -0.62
CA HIS A 88 -8.27 13.38 -0.47
C HIS A 88 -8.44 14.49 -1.53
N ASP A 89 -7.39 15.30 -1.73
CA ASP A 89 -7.40 16.42 -2.67
C ASP A 89 -6.82 16.10 -4.07
N LYS A 90 -6.46 14.83 -4.31
CA LYS A 90 -5.81 14.39 -5.55
C LYS A 90 -6.72 13.55 -6.45
N LEU A 91 -7.94 13.30 -6.00
CA LEU A 91 -8.93 12.51 -6.74
C LEU A 91 -9.73 13.42 -7.66
N ASP A 92 -9.58 13.21 -8.96
CA ASP A 92 -10.40 13.86 -9.98
C ASP A 92 -11.38 12.85 -10.56
N PHE A 93 -12.68 13.16 -10.42
CA PHE A 93 -13.78 12.33 -10.92
C PHE A 93 -14.40 12.90 -12.20
N VAL A 94 -13.87 14.02 -12.70
CA VAL A 94 -14.37 14.63 -13.93
C VAL A 94 -13.98 13.74 -15.11
N PRO A 95 -14.91 13.36 -16.00
CA PRO A 95 -14.58 12.63 -17.21
C PRO A 95 -13.67 13.47 -18.12
N HIS A 96 -12.54 12.93 -18.52
CA HIS A 96 -11.60 13.57 -19.44
C HIS A 96 -11.64 12.89 -20.80
N CYS A 97 -11.81 13.66 -21.89
CA CYS A 97 -11.64 13.14 -23.24
C CYS A 97 -10.15 13.12 -23.56
N VAL A 98 -9.54 11.93 -23.49
CA VAL A 98 -8.08 11.76 -23.62
C VAL A 98 -7.62 11.48 -25.06
N TYR A 99 -8.55 11.30 -26.01
CA TYR A 99 -8.24 10.94 -27.40
C TYR A 99 -9.23 11.60 -28.38
N THR A 100 -8.70 12.12 -29.49
CA THR A 100 -9.44 12.59 -30.69
C THR A 100 -9.24 11.65 -31.85
#